data_AF-A0A9E1H084-F1
#
_entry.id   AF-A0A9E1H084-F1
#
_cell.length_a   1.000
_cell.length_b   1.000
_cell.length_c   1.000
_cell.angle_alpha   90.00
_cell.angle_beta   90.00
_cell.angle_gamma   90.00
#
_symmetry.space_group_name_H-M   'P 1'
#
loop_
_entity.id
_entity.type
_entity.pdbx_description
1 polymer ?
#
loop_
_entity_poly.entity_id
_entity_poly.type
_entity_poly.pdbx_seq_one_letter_code
_entity_poly.pdbx_strand_id
1 'polypeptide(L)'
;MLNKLLSRRRNVYIFALIAIFIESFSAVCLKMAGFYPVISTKYIFYFGSAVAIMGIYAILWQILLEYMPLTTAYLRKGISYIFAYLWAFLIFDEHISVMQWIGTAIILGGMVVTQLGENKEDKK
;
A
#
# COMPACT_ATOMS: atom_id res chain seq x y z
N MET A 1 22.04 -4.85 13.24
CA MET A 1 21.76 -5.92 12.25
C MET A 1 20.81 -5.45 11.16
N LEU A 2 19.66 -4.84 11.50
CA LEU A 2 18.72 -4.24 10.52
C LEU A 2 19.38 -3.20 9.60
N ASN A 3 20.17 -2.25 10.14
CA ASN A 3 20.83 -1.21 9.34
C ASN A 3 21.83 -1.79 8.32
N LYS A 4 22.44 -2.94 8.62
CA LYS A 4 23.36 -3.63 7.69
C LYS A 4 22.61 -4.35 6.57
N LEU A 5 21.36 -4.77 6.81
CA LEU A 5 20.47 -5.36 5.81
C LEU A 5 19.82 -4.28 4.93
N LEU A 6 19.43 -3.15 5.52
CA LEU A 6 18.82 -2.00 4.84
C LEU A 6 19.83 -1.10 4.10
N SER A 7 21.13 -1.30 4.29
CA SER A 7 22.16 -0.56 3.52
C SER A 7 22.18 -0.91 2.02
N ARG A 8 21.67 -2.10 1.64
CA ARG A 8 21.55 -2.48 0.23
C ARG A 8 20.21 -2.03 -0.33
N ARG A 9 20.24 -1.20 -1.38
CA ARG A 9 19.05 -0.70 -2.11
C ARG A 9 18.03 -1.80 -2.46
N ARG A 10 18.50 -2.95 -2.95
CA ARG A 10 17.61 -4.10 -3.27
C ARG A 10 16.80 -4.57 -2.06
N ASN A 11 17.42 -4.66 -0.89
CA ASN A 11 16.75 -5.15 0.31
C ASN A 11 15.70 -4.15 0.77
N VAL A 12 15.98 -2.85 0.70
CA VAL A 12 15.00 -1.78 1.00
C VAL A 12 13.74 -1.93 0.16
N TYR A 13 13.87 -2.17 -1.15
CA TYR A 13 12.72 -2.37 -2.03
C TYR A 13 11.94 -3.65 -1.70
N ILE A 14 12.62 -4.75 -1.35
CA ILE A 14 11.96 -6.00 -0.94
C ILE A 14 11.19 -5.78 0.36
N PHE A 15 11.81 -5.14 1.36
CA PHE A 15 11.15 -4.82 2.63
C PHE A 15 9.98 -3.86 2.43
N ALA A 16 10.11 -2.87 1.56
CA ALA A 16 9.02 -1.98 1.18
C ALA A 16 7.86 -2.76 0.55
N LEU A 17 8.13 -3.66 -0.39
CA LEU A 17 7.11 -4.49 -1.02
C LEU A 17 6.38 -5.37 0.00
N ILE A 18 7.12 -5.99 0.92
CA ILE A 18 6.55 -6.80 2.01
C ILE A 18 5.69 -5.93 2.93
N ALA A 19 6.16 -4.74 3.30
CA ALA A 19 5.40 -3.82 4.15
C ALA A 19 4.09 -3.39 3.48
N ILE A 20 4.13 -3.06 2.18
CA ILE A 20 2.94 -2.70 1.40
C ILE A 20 1.98 -3.88 1.28
N PHE A 21 2.51 -5.09 1.08
CA PHE A 21 1.69 -6.29 1.04
C PHE A 21 0.96 -6.51 2.38
N ILE A 22 1.66 -6.39 3.50
CA ILE A 22 1.05 -6.49 4.85
C ILE A 22 -0.02 -5.41 5.03
N GLU A 23 0.28 -4.16 4.65
CA GLU A 23 -0.68 -3.05 4.76
C GLU A 23 -1.93 -3.26 3.92
N SER A 24 -1.80 -3.80 2.71
CA SER A 24 -2.94 -4.06 1.83
C SER A 24 -3.98 -5.01 2.46
N PHE A 25 -3.56 -5.87 3.39
CA PHE A 25 -4.47 -6.75 4.12
C PHE A 25 -5.38 -5.99 5.10
N SER A 26 -4.96 -4.81 5.58
CA SER A 26 -5.82 -3.96 6.42
C SER A 26 -7.11 -3.56 5.71
N ALA A 27 -7.07 -3.34 4.39
CA ALA A 27 -8.24 -3.02 3.57
C ALA A 27 -9.25 -4.18 3.54
N VAL A 28 -8.77 -5.43 3.56
CA VAL A 28 -9.62 -6.62 3.66
C VAL A 28 -10.32 -6.65 5.01
N CYS A 29 -9.59 -6.42 6.10
CA CYS A 29 -10.16 -6.35 7.44
C CYS A 29 -11.21 -5.24 7.56
N LEU A 30 -10.94 -4.05 7.00
CA LEU A 30 -11.89 -2.94 6.96
C LEU A 30 -13.16 -3.29 6.16
N LYS A 31 -13.00 -3.93 5.00
CA LYS A 31 -14.14 -4.38 4.19
C LYS A 31 -14.97 -5.44 4.92
N MET A 32 -14.31 -6.37 5.60
CA MET A 32 -14.98 -7.35 6.48
C MET A 32 -15.71 -6.69 7.64
N ALA A 33 -15.12 -5.65 8.26
CA ALA A 33 -15.76 -4.89 9.33
C ALA A 33 -17.05 -4.21 8.85
N GLY A 34 -17.08 -3.74 7.60
CA GLY A 34 -18.24 -3.06 6.99
C GLY A 34 -19.50 -3.93 6.85
N PHE A 35 -19.38 -5.26 6.89
CA PHE A 35 -20.53 -6.17 6.89
C PHE A 35 -21.22 -6.30 8.26
N TYR A 36 -20.59 -5.82 9.33
CA TYR A 36 -21.12 -5.90 10.69
C TYR A 36 -21.62 -4.53 11.16
N PRO A 37 -22.67 -4.50 12.01
CA PRO A 37 -23.12 -3.25 12.60
C PRO A 37 -21.99 -2.61 13.42
N VAL A 38 -21.93 -1.28 13.35
CA VAL A 38 -20.97 -0.46 14.08
C VAL A 38 -20.97 -0.83 15.57
N ILE A 39 -19.79 -0.95 16.17
CA ILE A 39 -19.58 -1.29 17.60
C ILE A 39 -19.94 -2.75 17.98
N SER A 40 -20.36 -3.60 17.04
CA SER A 40 -20.45 -5.05 17.29
C SER A 40 -19.09 -5.65 17.67
N THR A 41 -19.07 -6.73 18.48
CA THR A 41 -17.83 -7.45 18.84
C THR A 41 -17.01 -7.84 17.60
N LYS A 42 -17.68 -8.28 16.54
CA LYS A 42 -17.02 -8.63 15.26
C LYS A 42 -16.47 -7.39 14.55
N TYR A 43 -17.22 -6.28 14.55
CA TYR A 43 -16.75 -5.01 14.00
C TYR A 43 -15.47 -4.55 14.71
N ILE A 44 -15.46 -4.54 16.05
CA ILE A 44 -14.30 -4.13 16.85
C ILE A 44 -13.10 -5.03 16.58
N PHE A 45 -13.31 -6.34 16.46
CA PHE A 45 -12.25 -7.28 16.13
C PHE A 45 -11.61 -6.98 14.76
N TYR A 46 -12.43 -6.91 13.69
CA TYR A 46 -11.92 -6.66 12.34
C TYR A 46 -11.32 -5.25 12.20
N PHE A 47 -12.00 -4.23 12.74
CA PHE A 47 -11.51 -2.86 12.73
C PHE A 47 -10.21 -2.72 13.54
N GLY A 48 -10.16 -3.29 14.75
CA GLY A 48 -8.96 -3.30 15.58
C GLY A 48 -7.78 -4.02 14.92
N SER A 49 -8.04 -5.14 14.23
CA SER A 49 -7.01 -5.82 13.44
C SER A 49 -6.49 -4.95 12.30
N ALA A 50 -7.35 -4.22 11.60
CA ALA A 50 -6.96 -3.29 10.55
C ALA A 50 -6.07 -2.17 11.09
N VAL A 51 -6.45 -1.58 12.23
CA VAL A 51 -5.66 -0.53 12.91
C VAL A 51 -4.31 -1.08 13.36
N ALA A 52 -4.25 -2.28 13.94
CA ALA A 52 -3.00 -2.91 14.36
C ALA A 52 -2.05 -3.12 13.17
N ILE A 53 -2.57 -3.62 12.04
CA ILE A 53 -1.80 -3.79 10.80
C ILE A 53 -1.28 -2.44 10.30
N MET A 54 -2.11 -1.41 10.26
CA MET A 54 -1.68 -0.06 9.87
C MET A 54 -0.62 0.51 10.82
N GLY A 55 -0.73 0.25 12.13
CA GLY A 55 0.27 0.68 13.12
C GLY A 55 1.64 0.03 12.89
N ILE A 56 1.67 -1.29 12.69
CA ILE A 56 2.90 -2.02 12.36
C ILE A 56 3.50 -1.49 11.05
N TYR A 57 2.66 -1.31 10.04
CA TYR A 57 3.08 -0.75 8.77
C TYR A 57 3.66 0.65 8.91
N ALA A 58 3.04 1.54 9.69
CA ALA A 58 3.50 2.91 9.87
C ALA A 58 4.93 2.93 10.44
N ILE A 59 5.21 2.09 11.44
CA ILE A 59 6.55 1.97 12.03
C ILE A 59 7.55 1.44 10.98
N LEU A 60 7.21 0.35 10.27
CA LEU A 60 8.07 -0.20 9.22
C LEU A 60 8.34 0.81 8.11
N TRP A 61 7.32 1.59 7.75
CA TRP A 61 7.40 2.58 6.71
C TRP A 61 8.28 3.77 7.11
N GLN A 62 8.18 4.23 8.35
CA GLN A 62 9.07 5.27 8.88
C GLN A 62 10.53 4.85 8.80
N ILE A 63 10.84 3.59 9.17
CA ILE A 63 12.20 3.05 9.06
C ILE A 63 12.66 2.98 7.59
N LEU A 64 11.79 2.57 6.67
CA LEU A 64 12.13 2.45 5.25
C LEU A 64 12.40 3.80 4.57
N LEU A 65 11.65 4.84 4.94
CA LEU A 65 11.79 6.18 4.36
C LEU A 65 13.16 6.80 4.60
N GLU A 66 13.89 6.40 5.65
CA GLU A 66 15.27 6.85 5.89
C GLU A 66 16.27 6.35 4.83
N TYR A 67 15.95 5.26 4.11
CA TYR A 67 16.86 4.58 3.19
C TYR A 67 16.44 4.66 1.71
N MET A 68 15.33 5.33 1.39
CA MET A 68 14.82 5.46 0.02
C MET A 68 14.39 6.89 -0.33
N PRO A 69 14.60 7.34 -1.57
CA PRO A 69 14.16 8.67 -1.99
C PRO A 69 12.62 8.76 -2.04
N LEU A 70 12.08 9.91 -1.65
CA LEU A 70 10.63 10.18 -1.59
C LEU A 70 9.94 9.94 -2.94
N THR A 71 10.60 10.25 -4.05
CA THR A 71 10.09 10.00 -5.41
C THR A 71 9.79 8.52 -5.64
N THR A 72 10.64 7.61 -5.14
CA THR A 72 10.36 6.17 -5.23
C THR A 72 9.32 5.73 -4.20
N ALA A 73 9.27 6.38 -3.05
CA ALA A 73 8.25 6.13 -2.03
C ALA A 73 6.84 6.44 -2.56
N TYR A 74 6.67 7.45 -3.42
CA TYR A 74 5.38 7.77 -4.03
C TYR A 74 4.87 6.68 -5.01
N LEU A 75 5.77 5.92 -5.67
CA LEU A 75 5.37 4.85 -6.61
C LEU A 75 4.61 3.72 -5.90
N ARG A 76 4.87 3.54 -4.60
CA ARG A 76 4.11 2.65 -3.72
C ARG A 76 2.61 2.78 -3.89
N LYS A 77 2.10 4.02 -3.99
CA LYS A 77 0.67 4.29 -3.98
C LYS A 77 -0.02 3.58 -5.15
N GLY A 78 0.67 3.44 -6.29
CA GLY A 78 0.24 2.61 -7.41
C GLY A 78 0.18 1.11 -7.10
N ILE A 79 1.17 0.59 -6.39
CA ILE A 79 1.25 -0.83 -5.99
C ILE A 79 0.12 -1.20 -5.04
N SER A 80 -0.26 -0.31 -4.11
CA SER A 80 -1.39 -0.54 -3.19
C SER A 80 -2.71 -0.78 -3.95
N TYR A 81 -2.96 -0.10 -5.07
CA TYR A 81 -4.16 -0.36 -5.90
C TYR A 81 -4.16 -1.77 -6.50
N ILE A 82 -3.02 -2.26 -6.95
CA ILE A 82 -2.89 -3.62 -7.51
C ILE A 82 -3.25 -4.66 -6.44
N PHE A 83 -2.74 -4.50 -5.21
CA PHE A 83 -3.09 -5.41 -4.12
C PHE A 83 -4.56 -5.29 -3.69
N ALA A 84 -5.15 -4.09 -3.72
CA ALA A 84 -6.57 -3.93 -3.43
C ALA A 84 -7.44 -4.75 -4.40
N TYR A 85 -7.12 -4.72 -5.70
CA TYR A 85 -7.78 -5.56 -6.71
C TYR A 85 -7.50 -7.05 -6.50
N LEU A 86 -6.27 -7.42 -6.15
CA LEU A 86 -5.91 -8.80 -5.85
C LEU A 86 -6.80 -9.37 -4.73
N TRP A 87 -6.96 -8.63 -3.63
CA TRP A 87 -7.82 -9.06 -2.53
C TRP A 87 -9.31 -9.02 -2.86
N ALA A 88 -9.76 -8.03 -3.63
CA ALA A 88 -11.14 -7.93 -4.10
C ALA A 88 -11.54 -9.19 -4.89
N PHE A 89 -10.67 -9.63 -5.81
CA PHE A 89 -10.88 -10.84 -6.58
C PHE A 89 -10.78 -12.11 -5.72
N LEU A 90 -9.74 -12.25 -4.89
CA LEU A 90 -9.47 -13.49 -4.15
C LEU A 90 -10.44 -13.76 -3.00
N ILE A 91 -10.89 -12.72 -2.29
CA ILE A 91 -11.66 -12.88 -1.03
C ILE A 91 -13.13 -12.54 -1.21
N PHE A 92 -13.45 -11.61 -2.10
CA PHE A 92 -14.82 -11.11 -2.28
C PHE A 92 -15.46 -11.54 -3.60
N ASP A 93 -14.72 -12.30 -4.43
CA ASP A 93 -15.15 -12.77 -5.75
C ASP A 93 -15.71 -11.63 -6.62
N GLU A 94 -15.14 -10.43 -6.47
CA GLU A 94 -15.61 -9.26 -7.20
C GLU A 94 -15.09 -9.28 -8.64
N HIS A 95 -16.01 -9.21 -9.59
CA HIS A 95 -15.67 -9.03 -10.99
C HIS A 95 -15.14 -7.62 -11.24
N ILE A 96 -13.83 -7.52 -11.47
CA ILE A 96 -13.19 -6.26 -11.82
C ILE A 96 -13.45 -5.98 -13.31
N SER A 97 -14.20 -4.91 -13.59
CA SER A 97 -14.55 -4.54 -14.96
C SER A 97 -13.37 -3.93 -15.71
N VAL A 98 -13.41 -3.99 -17.05
CA VAL A 98 -12.42 -3.35 -17.92
C VAL A 98 -12.34 -1.83 -17.67
N MET A 99 -13.47 -1.19 -17.33
CA MET A 99 -13.51 0.23 -16.99
C MET A 99 -12.73 0.54 -15.71
N GLN A 100 -12.73 -0.35 -14.71
CA GLN A 100 -11.94 -0.16 -13.50
C GLN A 100 -10.45 -0.21 -13.83
N TRP A 101 -10.02 -1.16 -14.66
CA TRP A 101 -8.63 -1.24 -15.14
C TRP A 101 -8.18 0.01 -15.90
N ILE A 102 -9.04 0.55 -16.78
CA ILE A 102 -8.76 1.83 -17.47
C ILE A 102 -8.61 2.97 -16.45
N GLY A 103 -9.53 3.07 -15.49
CA GLY A 103 -9.44 4.06 -14.42
C GLY A 103 -8.14 3.96 -13.62
N THR A 104 -7.74 2.75 -13.25
CA THR A 104 -6.45 2.50 -12.58
C THR A 104 -5.28 2.93 -13.45
N ALA A 105 -5.29 2.61 -14.75
CA ALA A 105 -4.23 2.97 -15.67
C ALA A 105 -4.07 4.49 -15.79
N ILE A 106 -5.18 5.24 -15.81
CA ILE A 106 -5.17 6.72 -15.81
C ILE A 106 -4.55 7.26 -14.51
N ILE A 107 -4.95 6.73 -13.35
CA ILE A 107 -4.40 7.13 -12.04
C ILE A 107 -2.90 6.85 -11.97
N LEU A 108 -2.47 5.66 -12.41
CA LEU A 108 -1.06 5.27 -12.49
C LEU A 108 -0.27 6.20 -13.42
N GLY A 109 -0.82 6.49 -14.61
CA GLY A 109 -0.22 7.41 -15.57
C GLY A 109 -0.03 8.81 -14.99
N GLY A 110 -1.06 9.35 -14.32
CA GLY A 110 -0.98 10.63 -13.62
C GLY A 110 0.13 10.67 -12.57
N MET A 111 0.24 9.62 -11.73
CA MET A 111 1.30 9.54 -10.73
C MET A 111 2.70 9.52 -11.33
N VAL A 112 2.91 8.78 -12.44
CA VAL A 112 4.21 8.75 -13.14
C VAL A 112 4.56 10.12 -13.69
N VAL A 113 3.60 10.83 -14.29
CA VAL A 113 3.82 12.19 -14.82
C VAL A 113 4.22 13.16 -13.71
N THR A 114 3.53 13.14 -12.56
CA THR A 114 3.87 13.98 -11.41
C THR A 114 5.30 13.73 -10.91
N GLN A 115 5.71 12.47 -10.82
CA GLN A 115 7.07 12.11 -10.37
C GLN A 115 8.17 12.46 -11.37
N LEU A 116 7.89 12.38 -12.67
CA LEU A 116 8.81 12.84 -13.71
C LEU A 116 9.01 14.36 -13.65
N GLY A 117 7.99 15.10 -13.19
CA GLY A 117 8.07 16.53 -12.89
C GLY A 117 9.03 16.82 -11.73
N GLU A 118 8.82 16.18 -10.57
CA GLU A 118 9.69 16.36 -9.38
C GLU A 118 11.16 16.02 -9.66
N ASN A 119 11.43 14.91 -10.36
CA ASN A 119 12.80 14.52 -10.71
C ASN A 119 13.54 15.53 -11.60
N LYS A 120 12.82 16.40 -12.34
CA LYS A 120 13.43 17.45 -13.17
C LYS A 120 13.74 18.71 -12.37
N GLU A 121 12.96 19.01 -11.33
CA GLU A 121 13.24 20.14 -10.43
C GLU A 121 14.40 19.84 -9.49
N ASP A 122 14.50 18.61 -8.96
CA ASP A 122 15.62 18.16 -8.12
C ASP A 122 17.00 18.16 -8.83
N LYS A 123 17.02 18.29 -10.17
CA LYS A 123 18.25 18.34 -10.98
C LYS A 123 18.62 19.75 -11.48
N LYS A 124 17.85 20.77 -11.13
CA LYS A 124 18.07 22.16 -11.53
C LYS A 124 18.70 22.96 -10.39
#